data_AF-A0A8S9WC18-F1
#
_entry.id   AF-A0A8S9WC18-F1
#
_cell.length_a   1.000
_cell.length_b   1.000
_cell.length_c   1.000
_cell.angle_alpha   90.00
_cell.angle_beta   90.00
_cell.angle_gamma   90.00
#
_symmetry.space_group_name_H-M   'P 1'
#
loop_
_entity.id
_entity.type
_entity.pdbx_description
1 polymer ?
#
loop_
_entity_poly.entity_id
_entity_poly.type
_entity_poly.pdbx_seq_one_letter_code
_entity_poly.pdbx_strand_id
1 'polypeptide(L)'
;MNKKMREPIYFLRHGETTANEQNILSGNLDVPLTELGMQQAKEAGQIIRKEGIKFDEVHVSNLSRAKTTAVLALRECNQEDIPFIEDSRLVERDFGAFTGHNKNILKKTYGYNFYEKNLHSSSERPVSAEGLIELYERVDRYYRHVLIPRAESGKSILVVCHKYVLEMFALNIARISPEVYFDFRLPNAMPMSEEELKTYIKKESRILKEIGDRIIYHSSWIIFAGLILGFFAKICLEIPLNHSVFLLSLCLLLAISTFFVMLSLNTNRIVRSFRIVQRDLLPWYLKFIIAGCLFILIESDIISILAMLFLMPPALTVPVLSSLWGGRLYPAIEKTILLSCLAPFFMCGVLLFSASSFGALFIPFITILITSMILPAFLAQQIRMRKPIETGKFVEHWRWLGVLAVVVLAFVGTYYFTQADMIDLFLNRSKESLIFIEQGIEVFIAFAFVKIFALIASRLDRKDRPYITDLYVTHSTPNIFLWISLIALQPNMMFIGFWGCIFFFSGILIDELYLISTYKTVPAPTLFPPDN
;
A
#
# COMPACT_ATOMS: atom_id res chain seq x y z
N MET A 1 33.97 4.15 -27.33
CA MET A 1 33.83 4.25 -25.86
C MET A 1 34.01 5.71 -25.46
N ASN A 2 32.92 6.45 -25.25
CA ASN A 2 33.00 7.76 -24.60
C ASN A 2 33.31 7.52 -23.13
N LYS A 3 34.52 7.84 -22.67
CA LYS A 3 34.84 7.90 -21.24
C LYS A 3 34.00 9.05 -20.68
N LYS A 4 32.84 8.72 -20.08
CA LYS A 4 32.05 9.66 -19.28
C LYS A 4 33.05 10.29 -18.29
N MET A 5 33.25 11.62 -18.34
CA MET A 5 34.14 12.26 -17.37
C MET A 5 33.65 11.90 -15.97
N ARG A 6 34.56 11.51 -15.08
CA ARG A 6 34.19 11.18 -13.70
C ARG A 6 33.64 12.45 -13.06
N GLU A 7 32.41 12.37 -12.55
CA GLU A 7 31.83 13.46 -11.78
C GLU A 7 32.43 13.46 -10.38
N PRO A 8 32.68 14.63 -9.76
CA PRO A 8 33.39 14.69 -8.50
C PRO A 8 32.50 14.40 -7.29
N ILE A 9 31.17 14.49 -7.42
CA ILE A 9 30.23 14.30 -6.31
C ILE A 9 29.16 13.30 -6.70
N TYR A 10 28.94 12.32 -5.82
CA TYR A 10 27.89 11.33 -5.92
C TYR A 10 27.02 11.36 -4.67
N PHE A 11 25.74 11.07 -4.84
CA PHE A 11 24.76 11.06 -3.77
C PHE A 11 24.15 9.68 -3.59
N LEU A 12 23.80 9.37 -2.34
CA LEU A 12 23.11 8.14 -1.96
C LEU A 12 22.08 8.44 -0.86
N ARG A 13 20.81 8.18 -1.15
CA ARG A 13 19.77 8.15 -0.11
C ARG A 13 19.90 6.87 0.71
N HIS A 14 19.70 6.94 2.03
CA HIS A 14 19.68 5.74 2.88
C HIS A 14 18.70 4.66 2.39
N GLY A 15 18.95 3.39 2.73
CA GLY A 15 18.02 2.28 2.45
C GLY A 15 16.69 2.40 3.22
N GLU A 16 15.70 1.56 2.91
CA GLU A 16 14.43 1.52 3.63
C GLU A 16 14.61 1.38 5.16
N THR A 17 13.87 2.18 5.92
CA THR A 17 13.83 2.13 7.40
C THR A 17 12.53 1.57 7.93
N THR A 18 12.53 1.16 9.19
CA THR A 18 11.30 0.74 9.90
C THR A 18 10.21 1.82 9.89
N ALA A 19 10.56 3.10 9.91
CA ALA A 19 9.60 4.19 9.76
C ALA A 19 9.05 4.31 8.32
N ASN A 20 9.88 4.09 7.29
CA ASN A 20 9.39 4.06 5.90
C ASN A 20 8.39 2.92 5.71
N GLU A 21 8.73 1.75 6.27
CA GLU A 21 7.91 0.55 6.28
C GLU A 21 6.51 0.78 6.89
N GLN A 22 6.47 1.53 8.00
CA GLN A 22 5.24 1.86 8.74
C GLN A 22 4.56 3.13 8.23
N ASN A 23 5.08 3.74 7.16
CA ASN A 23 4.62 5.01 6.61
C ASN A 23 4.58 6.16 7.65
N ILE A 24 5.58 6.22 8.52
CA ILE A 24 5.76 7.22 9.59
C ILE A 24 6.75 8.31 9.12
N LEU A 25 6.49 9.57 9.50
CA LEU A 25 7.45 10.66 9.38
C LEU A 25 8.49 10.56 10.49
N SER A 26 9.68 10.05 10.20
CA SER A 26 10.74 9.91 11.21
C SER A 26 11.46 11.21 11.53
N GLY A 27 11.68 12.07 10.52
CA GLY A 27 12.51 13.27 10.66
C GLY A 27 13.86 12.95 11.32
N ASN A 28 14.13 13.63 12.43
CA ASN A 28 15.34 13.47 13.23
C ASN A 28 15.33 12.25 14.17
N LEU A 29 14.23 11.49 14.25
CA LEU A 29 14.23 10.24 15.01
C LEU A 29 15.23 9.26 14.40
N ASP A 30 16.06 8.68 15.25
CA ASP A 30 17.01 7.67 14.84
C ASP A 30 16.30 6.32 14.76
N VAL A 31 16.03 5.88 13.53
CA VAL A 31 15.31 4.64 13.22
C VAL A 31 16.20 3.73 12.38
N PRO A 32 16.22 2.42 12.67
CA PRO A 32 17.10 1.50 11.98
C PRO A 32 16.63 1.19 10.55
N LEU A 33 17.57 0.74 9.71
CA LEU A 33 17.28 0.13 8.42
C LEU A 33 16.50 -1.18 8.62
N THR A 34 15.62 -1.49 7.66
CA THR A 34 15.02 -2.83 7.55
C THR A 34 16.02 -3.80 6.92
N GLU A 35 15.72 -5.11 6.92
CA GLU A 35 16.50 -6.09 6.14
C GLU A 35 16.56 -5.70 4.65
N LEU A 36 15.45 -5.15 4.11
CA LEU A 36 15.40 -4.63 2.75
C LEU A 36 16.34 -3.44 2.59
N GLY A 37 16.33 -2.49 3.52
CA GLY A 37 17.21 -1.34 3.49
C GLY A 37 18.69 -1.72 3.52
N MET A 38 19.04 -2.76 4.30
CA MET A 38 20.40 -3.32 4.29
C MET A 38 20.75 -3.99 2.96
N GLN A 39 19.81 -4.71 2.33
CA GLN A 39 20.01 -5.30 1.00
C GLN A 39 20.18 -4.22 -0.07
N GLN A 40 19.36 -3.17 -0.03
CA GLN A 40 19.46 -2.01 -0.91
C GLN A 40 20.83 -1.31 -0.78
N ALA A 41 21.34 -1.15 0.44
CA ALA A 41 22.67 -0.58 0.67
C ALA A 41 23.80 -1.43 0.07
N LYS A 42 23.68 -2.77 0.12
CA LYS A 42 24.62 -3.67 -0.56
C LYS A 42 24.50 -3.54 -2.09
N GLU A 43 23.29 -3.57 -2.64
CA GLU A 43 23.07 -3.38 -4.08
C GLU A 43 23.69 -2.05 -4.57
N ALA A 44 23.61 -0.98 -3.78
CA ALA A 44 24.28 0.29 -4.07
C ALA A 44 25.81 0.12 -4.24
N GLY A 45 26.46 -0.61 -3.32
CA GLY A 45 27.88 -0.93 -3.42
C GLY A 45 28.23 -1.79 -4.64
N GLN A 46 27.35 -2.71 -5.03
CA GLN A 46 27.52 -3.50 -6.26
C GLN A 46 27.46 -2.62 -7.51
N ILE A 47 26.53 -1.66 -7.55
CA ILE A 47 26.43 -0.66 -8.63
C ILE A 47 27.70 0.19 -8.69
N ILE A 48 28.13 0.76 -7.55
CA ILE A 48 29.37 1.56 -7.43
C ILE A 48 30.59 0.78 -7.94
N ARG A 49 30.73 -0.49 -7.54
CA ARG A 49 31.81 -1.39 -7.98
C ARG A 49 31.76 -1.64 -9.48
N LYS A 50 30.56 -1.97 -10.00
CA LYS A 50 30.34 -2.28 -11.42
C LYS A 50 30.65 -1.08 -12.33
N GLU A 51 30.33 0.13 -11.89
CA GLU A 51 30.60 1.37 -12.60
C GLU A 51 32.06 1.85 -12.43
N GLY A 52 32.83 1.20 -11.57
CA GLY A 52 34.23 1.55 -11.32
C GLY A 52 34.40 2.92 -10.63
N ILE A 53 33.40 3.34 -9.85
CA ILE A 53 33.43 4.59 -9.10
C ILE A 53 34.33 4.42 -7.87
N LYS A 54 35.22 5.40 -7.68
CA LYS A 54 36.14 5.47 -6.53
C LYS A 54 35.93 6.77 -5.80
N PHE A 55 35.98 6.73 -4.47
CA PHE A 55 35.82 7.91 -3.63
C PHE A 55 37.10 8.15 -2.82
N ASP A 56 37.35 9.41 -2.48
CA ASP A 56 38.43 9.86 -1.60
C ASP A 56 37.90 10.17 -0.18
N GLU A 57 36.59 10.49 -0.07
CA GLU A 57 35.93 10.79 1.20
C GLU A 57 34.42 10.53 1.14
N VAL A 58 33.85 10.22 2.30
CA VAL A 58 32.41 10.00 2.47
C VAL A 58 31.84 11.01 3.44
N HIS A 59 30.91 11.83 2.97
CA HIS A 59 30.17 12.80 3.77
C HIS A 59 28.83 12.18 4.17
N VAL A 60 28.53 12.11 5.47
CA VAL A 60 27.38 11.36 5.96
C VAL A 60 26.60 12.11 7.02
N SER A 61 25.28 11.91 7.03
CA SER A 61 24.45 12.34 8.15
C SER A 61 24.81 11.62 9.44
N ASN A 62 24.63 12.30 10.58
CA ASN A 62 24.80 11.72 11.91
C ASN A 62 23.74 10.65 12.29
N LEU A 63 22.68 10.44 11.50
CA LEU A 63 21.66 9.42 11.79
C LEU A 63 22.10 8.02 11.37
N SER A 64 21.85 7.02 12.22
CA SER A 64 22.39 5.66 12.10
C SER A 64 22.04 5.00 10.76
N ARG A 65 20.84 5.27 10.21
CA ARG A 65 20.39 4.76 8.91
C ARG A 65 21.28 5.18 7.74
N ALA A 66 21.78 6.42 7.74
CA ALA A 66 22.66 6.92 6.69
C ALA A 66 24.06 6.32 6.85
N LYS A 67 24.59 6.30 8.07
CA LYS A 67 25.88 5.65 8.40
C LYS A 67 25.90 4.18 8.02
N THR A 68 24.88 3.43 8.43
CA THR A 68 24.76 1.99 8.13
C THR A 68 24.68 1.76 6.62
N THR A 69 23.94 2.61 5.89
CA THR A 69 23.88 2.52 4.42
C THR A 69 25.27 2.73 3.80
N ALA A 70 25.99 3.77 4.23
CA ALA A 70 27.33 4.08 3.74
C ALA A 70 28.31 2.92 4.00
N VAL A 71 28.36 2.42 5.24
CA VAL A 71 29.25 1.30 5.63
C VAL A 71 28.99 0.06 4.79
N LEU A 72 27.72 -0.32 4.61
CA LEU A 72 27.36 -1.51 3.82
C LEU A 72 27.72 -1.34 2.34
N ALA A 73 27.47 -0.16 1.76
CA ALA A 73 27.82 0.12 0.36
C ALA A 73 29.33 0.12 0.12
N LEU A 74 30.11 0.74 1.02
CA LEU A 74 31.57 0.80 0.91
C LEU A 74 32.24 -0.56 1.07
N ARG A 75 31.76 -1.36 2.03
CA ARG A 75 32.16 -2.77 2.16
C ARG A 75 31.93 -3.54 0.87
N GLU A 76 30.72 -3.43 0.33
CA GLU A 76 30.35 -4.15 -0.90
C GLU A 76 31.09 -3.65 -2.15
N CYS A 77 31.73 -2.48 -2.12
CA CYS A 77 32.61 -2.00 -3.21
C CYS A 77 34.12 -2.03 -2.90
N ASN A 78 34.53 -2.65 -1.78
CA ASN A 78 35.93 -2.70 -1.29
C ASN A 78 36.56 -1.31 -1.11
N GLN A 79 35.87 -0.42 -0.39
CA GLN A 79 36.28 0.95 -0.12
C GLN A 79 36.06 1.34 1.36
N GLU A 80 36.29 0.40 2.28
CA GLU A 80 36.03 0.57 3.74
C GLU A 80 36.98 1.57 4.42
N ASP A 81 38.18 1.76 3.88
CA ASP A 81 39.23 2.61 4.49
C ASP A 81 39.08 4.12 4.21
N ILE A 82 38.03 4.50 3.47
CA ILE A 82 37.77 5.90 3.11
C ILE A 82 37.34 6.70 4.35
N PRO A 83 37.87 7.91 4.58
CA PRO A 83 37.49 8.73 5.71
C PRO A 83 36.00 9.14 5.67
N PHE A 84 35.32 8.95 6.80
CA PHE A 84 33.95 9.41 7.03
C PHE A 84 33.95 10.79 7.68
N ILE A 85 33.13 11.68 7.13
CA ILE A 85 32.99 13.06 7.57
C ILE A 85 31.53 13.28 7.90
N GLU A 86 31.24 13.21 9.19
CA GLU A 86 29.89 13.41 9.69
C GLU A 86 29.56 14.90 9.77
N ASP A 87 28.38 15.28 9.28
CA ASP A 87 27.91 16.65 9.40
C ASP A 87 26.41 16.70 9.73
N SER A 88 26.06 17.51 10.73
CA SER A 88 24.68 17.70 11.17
C SER A 88 23.82 18.39 10.10
N ARG A 89 24.42 19.15 9.18
CA ARG A 89 23.71 19.77 8.05
C ARG A 89 23.24 18.76 7.00
N LEU A 90 23.64 17.50 7.11
CA LEU A 90 23.12 16.39 6.29
C LEU A 90 21.96 15.63 6.96
N VAL A 91 21.55 16.02 8.18
CA VAL A 91 20.39 15.42 8.87
C VAL A 91 19.09 15.66 8.09
N GLU A 92 18.17 14.69 8.16
CA GLU A 92 16.84 14.78 7.56
C GLU A 92 16.10 16.02 8.08
N ARG A 93 15.10 16.47 7.33
CA ARG A 93 14.23 17.57 7.79
C ARG A 93 13.58 17.23 9.13
N ASP A 94 13.54 18.21 10.04
CA ASP A 94 12.71 18.12 11.24
C ASP A 94 11.23 18.36 10.89
N PHE A 95 10.37 17.39 11.16
CA PHE A 95 8.93 17.50 10.91
C PHE A 95 8.14 18.03 12.13
N GLY A 96 8.81 18.37 13.23
CA GLY A 96 8.19 18.95 14.42
C GLY A 96 7.02 18.10 14.93
N ALA A 97 5.85 18.73 15.08
CA ALA A 97 4.61 18.09 15.51
C ALA A 97 4.14 16.90 14.63
N PHE A 98 4.66 16.74 13.41
CA PHE A 98 4.33 15.59 12.56
C PHE A 98 5.29 14.40 12.75
N THR A 99 6.41 14.59 13.43
CA THR A 99 7.39 13.53 13.70
C THR A 99 6.75 12.40 14.52
N GLY A 100 7.00 11.15 14.12
CA GLY A 100 6.44 9.96 14.76
C GLY A 100 5.01 9.60 14.32
N HIS A 101 4.35 10.43 13.50
CA HIS A 101 2.99 10.18 13.03
C HIS A 101 2.93 9.51 11.65
N ASN A 102 1.90 8.68 11.44
CA ASN A 102 1.64 8.03 10.16
C ASN A 102 1.12 9.04 9.12
N LYS A 103 1.72 9.06 7.92
CA LYS A 103 1.41 10.02 6.86
C LYS A 103 -0.04 9.93 6.38
N ASN A 104 -0.59 8.72 6.25
CA ASN A 104 -1.96 8.54 5.76
C ASN A 104 -2.96 9.04 6.81
N ILE A 105 -2.71 8.78 8.09
CA ILE A 105 -3.53 9.30 9.18
C ILE A 105 -3.49 10.82 9.22
N LEU A 106 -2.32 11.44 9.07
CA LEU A 106 -2.22 12.90 8.98
C LEU A 106 -3.04 13.45 7.80
N LYS A 107 -2.88 12.86 6.61
CA LYS A 107 -3.64 13.24 5.40
C LYS A 107 -5.15 13.10 5.60
N LYS A 108 -5.62 11.99 6.18
CA LYS A 108 -7.06 11.70 6.36
C LYS A 108 -7.69 12.50 7.50
N THR A 109 -6.91 12.84 8.53
CA THR A 109 -7.39 13.58 9.70
C THR A 109 -7.48 15.08 9.41
N TYR A 110 -6.44 15.66 8.83
CA TYR A 110 -6.34 17.11 8.59
C TYR A 110 -6.65 17.53 7.14
N GLY A 111 -6.79 16.56 6.23
CA GLY A 111 -7.02 16.79 4.81
C GLY A 111 -5.74 16.80 3.99
N TYR A 112 -5.83 16.28 2.77
CA TYR A 112 -4.70 16.15 1.84
C TYR A 112 -4.00 17.49 1.57
N ASN A 113 -4.76 18.55 1.26
CA ASN A 113 -4.20 19.86 0.94
C ASN A 113 -3.48 20.49 2.15
N PHE A 114 -4.02 20.33 3.37
CA PHE A 114 -3.37 20.80 4.59
C PHE A 114 -2.03 20.10 4.79
N TYR A 115 -2.01 18.77 4.68
CA TYR A 115 -0.79 17.97 4.78
C TYR A 115 0.26 18.40 3.74
N GLU A 116 -0.12 18.48 2.46
CA GLU A 116 0.82 18.85 1.38
C GLU A 116 1.33 20.30 1.54
N LYS A 117 0.48 21.24 1.96
CA LYS A 117 0.90 22.63 2.20
C LYS A 117 1.93 22.72 3.32
N ASN A 118 1.66 22.08 4.47
CA ASN A 118 2.59 22.09 5.61
C ASN A 118 3.93 21.39 5.31
N LEU A 119 3.92 20.35 4.48
CA LEU A 119 5.13 19.58 4.19
C LEU A 119 5.90 20.09 2.98
N HIS A 120 5.25 20.68 1.99
CA HIS A 120 5.91 20.97 0.71
C HIS A 120 5.81 22.44 0.27
N SER A 121 5.17 23.31 1.05
CA SER A 121 5.19 24.76 0.79
C SER A 121 6.42 25.42 1.40
N SER A 122 6.85 26.54 0.80
CA SER A 122 7.89 27.42 1.35
C SER A 122 7.41 28.26 2.53
N SER A 123 6.10 28.50 2.66
CA SER A 123 5.54 29.44 3.64
C SER A 123 4.90 28.78 4.86
N GLU A 124 4.59 27.49 4.79
CA GLU A 124 3.87 26.77 5.86
C GLU A 124 4.72 25.62 6.39
N ARG A 125 4.51 25.29 7.66
CA ARG A 125 5.21 24.18 8.32
C ARG A 125 4.44 23.70 9.54
N PRO A 126 4.58 22.41 9.93
CA PRO A 126 4.13 21.97 11.24
C PRO A 126 4.81 22.76 12.37
N VAL A 127 4.17 22.81 13.53
CA VAL A 127 4.75 23.47 14.71
C VAL A 127 6.08 22.82 15.08
N SER A 128 7.06 23.67 15.40
CA SER A 128 8.44 23.27 15.72
C SER A 128 9.19 22.55 14.60
N ALA A 129 8.64 22.49 13.37
CA ALA A 129 9.31 21.89 12.24
C ALA A 129 10.33 22.85 11.60
N GLU A 130 11.31 22.28 10.90
CA GLU A 130 12.19 23.04 10.03
C GLU A 130 11.42 23.51 8.79
N GLY A 131 11.57 24.78 8.43
CA GLY A 131 10.98 25.34 7.21
C GLY A 131 11.64 24.78 5.96
N LEU A 132 10.92 24.72 4.83
CA LEU A 132 11.50 24.23 3.57
C LEU A 132 12.65 25.13 3.08
N ILE A 133 12.53 26.45 3.25
CA ILE A 133 13.57 27.42 2.92
C ILE A 133 14.78 27.27 3.85
N GLU A 134 14.55 27.09 5.16
CA GLU A 134 15.62 26.86 6.14
C GLU A 134 16.42 25.59 5.81
N LEU A 135 15.72 24.51 5.44
CA LEU A 135 16.34 23.27 4.96
C LEU A 135 17.17 23.51 3.69
N TYR A 136 16.60 24.23 2.71
CA TYR A 136 17.28 24.55 1.45
C TYR A 136 18.58 25.34 1.70
N GLU A 137 18.54 26.39 2.52
CA GLU A 137 19.70 27.23 2.87
C GLU A 137 20.77 26.45 3.64
N ARG A 138 20.37 25.57 4.57
CA ARG A 138 21.28 24.68 5.30
C ARG A 138 22.04 23.76 4.34
N VAL A 139 21.33 23.16 3.39
CA VAL A 139 21.92 22.26 2.39
C VAL A 139 22.78 23.03 1.38
N ASP A 140 22.33 24.20 0.91
CA ASP A 140 23.10 25.06 -0.02
C ASP A 140 24.43 25.49 0.60
N ARG A 141 24.43 25.94 1.86
CA ARG A 141 25.68 26.27 2.57
C ARG A 141 26.64 25.10 2.63
N TYR A 142 26.14 23.89 2.90
CA TYR A 142 27.00 22.71 2.91
C TYR A 142 27.55 22.39 1.52
N TYR A 143 26.69 22.45 0.50
CA TYR A 143 27.08 22.23 -0.88
C TYR A 143 28.18 23.20 -1.33
N ARG A 144 27.96 24.52 -1.18
CA ARG A 144 28.87 25.57 -1.67
C ARG A 144 30.15 25.72 -0.87
N HIS A 145 30.09 25.57 0.45
CA HIS A 145 31.24 25.85 1.31
C HIS A 145 32.03 24.60 1.72
N VAL A 146 31.47 23.40 1.49
CA VAL A 146 32.14 22.13 1.84
C VAL A 146 32.35 21.26 0.62
N LEU A 147 31.28 20.90 -0.10
CA LEU A 147 31.39 19.90 -1.18
C LEU A 147 32.10 20.46 -2.42
N ILE A 148 31.71 21.65 -2.90
CA ILE A 148 32.31 22.28 -4.10
C ILE A 148 33.82 22.50 -3.94
N PRO A 149 34.35 23.15 -2.89
CA PRO A 149 35.78 23.39 -2.76
C PRO A 149 36.61 22.10 -2.73
N ARG A 150 36.03 21.01 -2.21
CA ARG A 150 36.70 19.71 -2.16
C ARG A 150 36.66 18.99 -3.50
N ALA A 151 35.53 19.04 -4.20
CA ALA A 151 35.44 18.59 -5.59
C ALA A 151 36.44 19.33 -6.50
N GLU A 152 36.55 20.66 -6.36
CA GLU A 152 37.51 21.50 -7.08
C GLU A 152 38.98 21.17 -6.73
N SER A 153 39.25 20.67 -5.52
CA SER A 153 40.56 20.15 -5.12
C SER A 153 40.90 18.78 -5.72
N GLY A 154 40.03 18.24 -6.59
CA GLY A 154 40.23 16.97 -7.28
C GLY A 154 39.74 15.74 -6.53
N LYS A 155 39.02 15.91 -5.41
CA LYS A 155 38.46 14.79 -4.63
C LYS A 155 37.16 14.27 -5.25
N SER A 156 37.01 12.96 -5.24
CA SER A 156 35.76 12.25 -5.52
C SER A 156 35.01 11.98 -4.22
N ILE A 157 33.76 12.42 -4.12
CA ILE A 157 33.02 12.49 -2.86
C ILE A 157 31.75 11.66 -2.95
N LEU A 158 31.48 10.84 -1.92
CA LEU A 158 30.18 10.21 -1.71
C LEU A 158 29.41 10.92 -0.59
N VAL A 159 28.21 11.41 -0.88
CA VAL A 159 27.30 12.03 0.10
C VAL A 159 26.17 11.07 0.42
N VAL A 160 26.12 10.55 1.65
CA VAL A 160 25.06 9.63 2.12
C VAL A 160 24.12 10.33 3.10
N CYS A 161 22.88 10.55 2.67
CA CYS A 161 21.91 11.35 3.43
C CYS A 161 20.47 10.85 3.24
N HIS A 162 19.50 11.77 3.36
CA HIS A 162 18.07 11.48 3.44
C HIS A 162 17.30 12.12 2.29
N LYS A 163 15.99 11.87 2.24
CA LYS A 163 15.18 12.20 1.08
C LYS A 163 15.13 13.72 0.87
N TYR A 164 14.63 14.49 1.84
CA TYR A 164 14.42 15.92 1.65
C TYR A 164 15.74 16.68 1.50
N VAL A 165 16.80 16.21 2.17
CA VAL A 165 18.17 16.75 2.00
C VAL A 165 18.66 16.55 0.56
N LEU A 166 18.48 15.35 0.01
CA LEU A 166 18.88 15.04 -1.36
C LEU A 166 18.10 15.84 -2.40
N GLU A 167 16.81 16.09 -2.15
CA GLU A 167 15.99 16.96 -2.99
C GLU A 167 16.51 18.40 -2.98
N MET A 168 16.94 18.92 -1.83
CA MET A 168 17.54 20.26 -1.77
C MET A 168 18.88 20.33 -2.50
N PHE A 169 19.73 19.29 -2.43
CA PHE A 169 20.91 19.22 -3.30
C PHE A 169 20.52 19.25 -4.77
N ALA A 170 19.50 18.47 -5.16
CA ALA A 170 19.03 18.41 -6.54
C ALA A 170 18.54 19.80 -7.03
N LEU A 171 17.77 20.53 -6.23
CA LEU A 171 17.34 21.89 -6.54
C LEU A 171 18.54 22.83 -6.71
N ASN A 172 19.52 22.78 -5.81
CA ASN A 172 20.75 23.58 -5.88
C ASN A 172 21.55 23.31 -7.16
N ILE A 173 21.80 22.04 -7.46
CA ILE A 173 22.54 21.60 -8.66
C ILE A 173 21.79 22.01 -9.95
N ALA A 174 20.46 21.88 -9.94
CA ALA A 174 19.63 22.26 -11.09
C ALA A 174 19.34 23.75 -11.20
N ARG A 175 19.74 24.57 -10.20
CA ARG A 175 19.43 26.00 -10.07
C ARG A 175 17.93 26.28 -10.14
N ILE A 176 17.15 25.45 -9.45
CA ILE A 176 15.69 25.58 -9.34
C ILE A 176 15.36 26.22 -8.00
N SER A 177 14.48 27.23 -8.00
CA SER A 177 14.02 27.88 -6.78
C SER A 177 13.28 26.89 -5.86
N PRO A 178 13.52 26.91 -4.53
CA PRO A 178 12.75 26.09 -3.58
C PRO A 178 11.26 26.46 -3.54
N GLU A 179 10.84 27.61 -4.09
CA GLU A 179 9.42 27.99 -4.15
C GLU A 179 8.59 27.12 -5.10
N VAL A 180 9.21 26.55 -6.14
CA VAL A 180 8.52 25.67 -7.11
C VAL A 180 8.63 24.19 -6.74
N TYR A 181 9.20 23.90 -5.56
CA TYR A 181 9.39 22.54 -5.06
C TYR A 181 8.08 21.75 -5.00
N PHE A 182 8.22 20.46 -5.27
CA PHE A 182 7.24 19.44 -4.92
C PHE A 182 8.01 18.17 -4.51
N ASP A 183 7.36 17.32 -3.72
CA ASP A 183 7.97 16.10 -3.19
C ASP A 183 8.36 15.11 -4.32
N PHE A 184 9.65 14.99 -4.61
CA PHE A 184 10.17 14.16 -5.69
C PHE A 184 10.20 12.69 -5.25
N ARG A 185 9.93 11.72 -6.13
CA ARG A 185 9.94 10.28 -5.74
C ARG A 185 11.34 9.69 -5.91
N LEU A 186 12.31 10.23 -5.17
CA LEU A 186 13.71 9.79 -5.23
C LEU A 186 13.89 8.37 -4.66
N PRO A 187 14.58 7.45 -5.35
CA PRO A 187 14.74 6.07 -4.90
C PRO A 187 15.68 5.96 -3.68
N ASN A 188 15.40 5.00 -2.80
CA ASN A 188 16.34 4.59 -1.75
C ASN A 188 17.56 3.89 -2.36
N ALA A 189 18.75 4.17 -1.81
CA ALA A 189 20.02 3.51 -2.09
C ALA A 189 20.45 3.44 -3.58
N MET A 190 19.90 4.29 -4.46
CA MET A 190 20.43 4.45 -5.80
C MET A 190 21.61 5.43 -5.76
N PRO A 191 22.85 5.00 -6.06
CA PRO A 191 23.95 5.94 -6.25
C PRO A 191 23.66 6.78 -7.51
N MET A 192 23.80 8.10 -7.40
CA MET A 192 23.58 9.03 -8.51
C MET A 192 24.67 10.08 -8.52
N SER A 193 25.23 10.35 -9.69
CA SER A 193 26.09 11.54 -9.89
C SER A 193 25.26 12.84 -9.83
N GLU A 194 25.92 14.00 -9.82
CA GLU A 194 25.23 15.30 -9.84
C GLU A 194 24.35 15.46 -11.09
N GLU A 195 24.88 15.11 -12.27
CA GLU A 195 24.14 15.23 -13.53
C GLU A 195 22.99 14.21 -13.60
N GLU A 196 23.16 13.03 -13.03
CA GLU A 196 22.10 12.03 -12.92
C GLU A 196 20.98 12.50 -11.99
N LEU A 197 21.32 13.05 -10.83
CA LEU A 197 20.35 13.61 -9.88
C LEU A 197 19.59 14.79 -10.50
N LYS A 198 20.29 15.70 -11.17
CA LYS A 198 19.70 16.82 -11.92
C LYS A 198 18.79 16.34 -13.05
N THR A 199 19.22 15.33 -13.80
CA THR A 199 18.40 14.72 -14.87
C THR A 199 17.17 14.03 -14.29
N TYR A 200 17.31 13.40 -13.13
CA TYR A 200 16.22 12.73 -12.42
C TYR A 200 15.10 13.72 -12.10
N ILE A 201 15.39 14.79 -11.37
CA ILE A 201 14.36 15.72 -10.91
C ILE A 201 13.70 16.50 -12.07
N LYS A 202 14.41 16.69 -13.19
CA LYS A 202 13.83 17.29 -14.40
C LYS A 202 12.81 16.37 -15.09
N LYS A 203 12.94 15.05 -14.90
CA LYS A 203 12.00 14.05 -15.44
C LYS A 203 10.81 13.81 -14.53
N GLU A 204 10.89 14.21 -13.26
CA GLU A 204 9.78 14.08 -12.32
C GLU A 204 8.60 14.96 -12.75
N SER A 205 7.41 14.37 -12.72
CA SER A 205 6.17 15.06 -13.09
C SER A 205 5.32 15.33 -11.86
N ARG A 206 5.15 16.62 -11.54
CA ARG A 206 4.24 17.08 -10.48
C ARG A 206 2.82 16.59 -10.71
N ILE A 207 2.35 16.64 -11.96
CA ILE A 207 1.00 16.21 -12.35
C ILE A 207 0.82 14.71 -12.09
N LEU A 208 1.77 13.88 -12.55
CA LEU A 208 1.68 12.43 -12.36
C LEU A 208 1.73 12.04 -10.89
N LYS A 209 2.58 12.72 -10.10
CA LYS A 209 2.62 12.55 -8.64
C LYS A 209 1.25 12.87 -8.05
N GLU A 210 0.69 14.05 -8.35
CA GLU A 210 -0.56 14.52 -7.77
C GLU A 210 -1.73 13.60 -8.12
N ILE A 211 -1.82 13.13 -9.37
CA ILE A 211 -2.81 12.14 -9.79
C ILE A 211 -2.67 10.86 -8.95
N GLY A 212 -1.46 10.31 -8.86
CA GLY A 212 -1.23 9.07 -8.12
C GLY A 212 -1.54 9.21 -6.63
N ASP A 213 -1.12 10.32 -6.01
CA ASP A 213 -1.37 10.57 -4.58
C ASP A 213 -2.86 10.77 -4.29
N ARG A 214 -3.60 11.49 -5.16
CA ARG A 214 -5.04 11.70 -5.03
C ARG A 214 -5.84 10.41 -5.24
N ILE A 215 -5.47 9.57 -6.21
CA ILE A 215 -6.12 8.26 -6.43
C ILE A 215 -5.98 7.40 -5.18
N ILE A 216 -4.79 7.32 -4.60
CA ILE A 216 -4.54 6.53 -3.39
C ILE A 216 -5.29 7.12 -2.20
N TYR A 217 -5.22 8.44 -2.03
CA TYR A 217 -5.88 9.15 -0.94
C TYR A 217 -7.41 9.02 -1.02
N HIS A 218 -8.02 9.08 -2.20
CA HIS A 218 -9.47 8.95 -2.39
C HIS A 218 -9.92 7.53 -2.73
N SER A 219 -9.05 6.52 -2.58
CA SER A 219 -9.30 5.13 -3.01
C SER A 219 -10.68 4.60 -2.63
N SER A 220 -11.09 4.71 -1.36
CA SER A 220 -12.43 4.25 -0.92
C SER A 220 -13.59 4.97 -1.62
N TRP A 221 -13.47 6.27 -1.85
CA TRP A 221 -14.47 7.09 -2.54
C TRP A 221 -14.55 6.78 -4.04
N ILE A 222 -13.41 6.62 -4.71
CA ILE A 222 -13.39 6.32 -6.14
C ILE A 222 -13.81 4.86 -6.42
N ILE A 223 -13.56 3.93 -5.50
CA ILE A 223 -14.09 2.56 -5.56
C ILE A 223 -15.62 2.60 -5.43
N PHE A 224 -16.15 3.36 -4.48
CA PHE A 224 -17.60 3.57 -4.35
C PHE A 224 -18.20 4.23 -5.60
N ALA A 225 -17.53 5.23 -6.18
CA ALA A 225 -17.95 5.82 -7.45
C ALA A 225 -17.96 4.80 -8.60
N GLY A 226 -16.97 3.90 -8.66
CA GLY A 226 -16.91 2.80 -9.62
C GLY A 226 -18.13 1.87 -9.52
N LEU A 227 -18.54 1.51 -8.29
CA LEU A 227 -19.80 0.79 -8.04
C LEU A 227 -21.01 1.55 -8.59
N ILE A 228 -21.15 2.83 -8.26
CA ILE A 228 -22.31 3.64 -8.66
C ILE A 228 -22.39 3.74 -10.18
N LEU A 229 -21.25 3.98 -10.83
CA LEU A 229 -21.16 4.03 -12.29
C LEU A 229 -21.53 2.68 -12.93
N GLY A 230 -21.09 1.55 -12.36
CA GLY A 230 -21.44 0.22 -12.89
C GLY A 230 -22.94 -0.04 -12.85
N PHE A 231 -23.59 0.30 -11.75
CA PHE A 231 -25.04 0.20 -11.58
C PHE A 231 -25.79 1.04 -12.61
N PHE A 232 -25.52 2.35 -12.68
CA PHE A 232 -26.23 3.24 -13.60
C PHE A 232 -25.93 2.94 -15.06
N ALA A 233 -24.69 2.59 -15.41
CA ALA A 233 -24.34 2.22 -16.77
C ALA A 233 -25.15 1.02 -17.25
N LYS A 234 -25.39 0.02 -16.39
CA LYS A 234 -26.19 -1.14 -16.77
C LYS A 234 -27.65 -0.80 -17.02
N ILE A 235 -28.25 0.03 -16.16
CA ILE A 235 -29.62 0.51 -16.32
C ILE A 235 -29.78 1.34 -17.59
N CYS A 236 -28.83 2.24 -17.89
CA CYS A 236 -28.94 3.12 -19.05
C CYS A 236 -28.62 2.45 -20.38
N LEU A 237 -27.66 1.51 -20.41
CA LEU A 237 -27.23 0.87 -21.64
C LEU A 237 -28.03 -0.39 -21.97
N GLU A 238 -28.50 -1.11 -20.93
CA GLU A 238 -29.18 -2.40 -21.03
C GLU A 238 -28.39 -3.51 -21.75
N ILE A 239 -27.14 -3.27 -22.13
CA ILE A 239 -26.29 -4.24 -22.85
C ILE A 239 -25.87 -5.38 -21.90
N PRO A 240 -26.21 -6.65 -22.18
CA PRO A 240 -25.72 -7.77 -21.39
C PRO A 240 -24.21 -7.95 -21.56
N LEU A 241 -23.50 -8.13 -20.44
CA LEU A 241 -22.08 -8.48 -20.48
C LEU A 241 -21.97 -10.00 -20.58
N ASN A 242 -21.26 -10.48 -21.60
CA ASN A 242 -21.02 -11.91 -21.79
C ASN A 242 -20.29 -12.49 -20.56
N HIS A 243 -20.76 -13.62 -20.06
CA HIS A 243 -20.24 -14.26 -18.84
C HIS A 243 -18.74 -14.59 -18.93
N SER A 244 -18.26 -15.14 -20.04
CA SER A 244 -16.84 -15.46 -20.24
C SER A 244 -15.98 -14.19 -20.27
N VAL A 245 -16.51 -13.11 -20.87
CA VAL A 245 -15.84 -11.80 -20.87
C VAL A 245 -15.76 -11.25 -19.45
N PHE A 246 -16.86 -11.31 -18.69
CA PHE A 246 -16.88 -10.89 -17.29
C PHE A 246 -15.82 -11.62 -16.45
N LEU A 247 -15.79 -12.96 -16.50
CA LEU A 247 -14.83 -13.76 -15.75
C LEU A 247 -13.38 -13.46 -16.16
N LEU A 248 -13.11 -13.33 -17.46
CA LEU A 248 -11.77 -13.00 -17.94
C LEU A 248 -11.33 -11.61 -17.47
N SER A 249 -12.20 -10.61 -17.58
CA SER A 249 -11.94 -9.25 -17.08
C SER A 249 -11.70 -9.23 -15.58
N LEU A 250 -12.53 -9.94 -14.81
CA LEU A 250 -12.36 -10.05 -13.36
C LEU A 250 -11.02 -10.69 -13.01
N CYS A 251 -10.68 -11.81 -13.65
CA CYS A 251 -9.42 -12.53 -13.38
C CYS A 251 -8.19 -11.67 -13.71
N LEU A 252 -8.22 -10.96 -14.84
CA LEU A 252 -7.13 -10.08 -15.27
C LEU A 252 -6.94 -8.89 -14.34
N LEU A 253 -8.04 -8.19 -13.99
CA LEU A 253 -7.97 -7.03 -13.11
C LEU A 253 -7.53 -7.42 -11.70
N LEU A 254 -8.00 -8.58 -11.20
CA LEU A 254 -7.56 -9.13 -9.92
C LEU A 254 -6.07 -9.50 -9.96
N ALA A 255 -5.58 -10.07 -11.07
CA ALA A 255 -4.17 -10.35 -11.26
C ALA A 255 -3.31 -9.08 -11.26
N ILE A 256 -3.75 -8.03 -11.96
CA ILE A 256 -3.08 -6.72 -12.00
C ILE A 256 -3.02 -6.12 -10.59
N SER A 257 -4.16 -6.07 -9.89
CA SER A 257 -4.22 -5.54 -8.53
C SER A 257 -3.29 -6.32 -7.60
N THR A 258 -3.36 -7.65 -7.64
CA THR A 258 -2.49 -8.54 -6.86
C THR A 258 -1.02 -8.29 -7.16
N PHE A 259 -0.65 -8.20 -8.44
CA PHE A 259 0.74 -7.97 -8.84
C PHE A 259 1.28 -6.66 -8.26
N PHE A 260 0.56 -5.55 -8.43
CA PHE A 260 1.00 -4.24 -7.93
C PHE A 260 1.04 -4.17 -6.41
N VAL A 261 0.06 -4.76 -5.73
CA VAL A 261 0.09 -4.83 -4.26
C VAL A 261 1.30 -5.63 -3.83
N MET A 262 1.48 -6.85 -4.33
CA MET A 262 2.60 -7.69 -3.93
C MET A 262 3.95 -7.08 -4.30
N LEU A 263 4.09 -6.40 -5.44
CA LEU A 263 5.35 -5.74 -5.81
C LEU A 263 5.75 -4.65 -4.80
N SER A 264 4.77 -4.02 -4.14
CA SER A 264 4.99 -3.01 -3.11
C SER A 264 5.42 -3.56 -1.76
N LEU A 265 5.27 -4.88 -1.54
CA LEU A 265 5.54 -5.55 -0.27
C LEU A 265 6.85 -6.32 -0.34
N ASN A 266 7.57 -6.40 0.79
CA ASN A 266 8.68 -7.34 0.92
C ASN A 266 8.28 -8.51 1.83
N THR A 267 7.97 -9.66 1.22
CA THR A 267 7.51 -10.82 1.99
C THR A 267 8.63 -11.69 2.56
N ASN A 268 9.90 -11.46 2.23
CA ASN A 268 11.00 -12.29 2.74
C ASN A 268 11.18 -12.16 4.26
N ARG A 269 10.95 -10.97 4.81
CA ARG A 269 10.92 -10.77 6.27
C ARG A 269 9.84 -11.64 6.91
N ILE A 270 8.67 -11.72 6.27
CA ILE A 270 7.52 -12.49 6.76
C ILE A 270 7.88 -13.96 6.84
N VAL A 271 8.42 -14.56 5.77
CA VAL A 271 8.79 -15.99 5.75
C VAL A 271 9.81 -16.33 6.84
N ARG A 272 10.77 -15.43 7.12
CA ARG A 272 11.83 -15.66 8.14
C ARG A 272 11.39 -15.40 9.57
N SER A 273 10.51 -14.43 9.78
CA SER A 273 10.00 -14.06 11.11
C SER A 273 8.66 -14.70 11.46
N PHE A 274 8.14 -15.57 10.57
CA PHE A 274 6.85 -16.23 10.71
C PHE A 274 6.81 -17.09 11.98
N ARG A 275 6.35 -16.48 13.08
CA ARG A 275 6.03 -17.18 14.31
C ARG A 275 4.52 -17.23 14.40
N ILE A 276 3.95 -18.41 14.19
CA ILE A 276 2.53 -18.66 14.46
C ILE A 276 2.33 -18.50 15.97
N VAL A 277 1.87 -17.32 16.39
CA VAL A 277 1.40 -17.14 17.76
C VAL A 277 0.00 -17.75 17.84
N GLN A 278 -0.15 -18.87 18.55
CA GLN A 278 -1.43 -19.59 18.67
C GLN A 278 -2.61 -18.68 19.07
N ARG A 279 -2.36 -17.62 19.84
CA ARG A 279 -3.39 -16.63 20.23
C ARG A 279 -3.95 -15.84 19.05
N ASP A 280 -3.12 -15.52 18.06
CA ASP A 280 -3.55 -14.77 16.87
C ASP A 280 -4.36 -15.66 15.92
N LEU A 281 -4.29 -17.00 16.08
CA LEU A 281 -5.09 -18.01 15.37
C LEU A 281 -6.48 -18.26 15.99
N LEU A 282 -6.71 -17.91 17.27
CA LEU A 282 -7.94 -18.25 17.97
C LEU A 282 -9.22 -17.68 17.30
N PRO A 283 -9.26 -16.38 16.92
CA PRO A 283 -10.40 -15.87 16.15
C PRO A 283 -10.60 -16.63 14.85
N TRP A 284 -9.53 -17.13 14.22
CA TRP A 284 -9.62 -17.87 12.97
C TRP A 284 -10.20 -19.27 13.14
N TYR A 285 -9.76 -20.02 14.15
CA TYR A 285 -10.39 -21.29 14.48
C TYR A 285 -11.89 -21.12 14.75
N LEU A 286 -12.27 -20.09 15.50
CA LEU A 286 -13.67 -19.78 15.75
C LEU A 286 -14.41 -19.43 14.44
N LYS A 287 -13.79 -18.65 13.55
CA LYS A 287 -14.32 -18.31 12.22
C LYS A 287 -14.63 -19.56 11.40
N PHE A 288 -13.68 -20.50 11.34
CA PHE A 288 -13.80 -21.75 10.59
C PHE A 288 -14.83 -22.70 11.21
N ILE A 289 -14.88 -22.81 12.54
CA ILE A 289 -15.86 -23.64 13.25
C ILE A 289 -17.28 -23.10 13.00
N ILE A 290 -17.49 -21.79 13.17
CA ILE A 290 -18.81 -21.17 12.93
C ILE A 290 -19.25 -21.41 11.48
N ALA A 291 -18.39 -21.16 10.50
CA ALA A 291 -18.71 -21.42 9.11
C ALA A 291 -18.99 -22.90 8.84
N GLY A 292 -18.15 -23.80 9.34
CA GLY A 292 -18.35 -25.25 9.20
C GLY A 292 -19.67 -25.72 9.79
N CYS A 293 -20.06 -25.19 10.95
CA CYS A 293 -21.38 -25.46 11.55
C CYS A 293 -22.52 -24.95 10.66
N LEU A 294 -22.42 -23.73 10.12
CA LEU A 294 -23.42 -23.19 9.19
C LEU A 294 -23.56 -24.06 7.93
N PHE A 295 -22.45 -24.59 7.41
CA PHE A 295 -22.43 -25.47 6.23
C PHE A 295 -23.02 -26.86 6.51
N ILE A 296 -22.73 -27.46 7.66
CA ILE A 296 -23.17 -28.83 7.98
C ILE A 296 -24.63 -28.84 8.43
N LEU A 297 -25.07 -27.80 9.16
CA LEU A 297 -26.38 -27.80 9.81
C LEU A 297 -27.51 -27.26 8.92
N ILE A 298 -27.19 -26.64 7.78
CA ILE A 298 -28.17 -25.92 6.97
C ILE A 298 -28.10 -26.37 5.50
N GLU A 299 -29.08 -27.16 5.06
CA GLU A 299 -29.25 -27.62 3.68
C GLU A 299 -29.88 -26.54 2.79
N SER A 300 -29.23 -25.38 2.67
CA SER A 300 -29.67 -24.29 1.77
C SER A 300 -28.48 -23.77 0.96
N ASP A 301 -28.64 -23.74 -0.36
CA ASP A 301 -27.61 -23.21 -1.29
C ASP A 301 -27.31 -21.72 -1.01
N ILE A 302 -28.33 -20.93 -0.67
CA ILE A 302 -28.19 -19.52 -0.33
C ILE A 302 -27.42 -19.36 0.99
N ILE A 303 -27.78 -20.11 2.03
CA ILE A 303 -27.10 -19.97 3.32
C ILE A 303 -25.66 -20.49 3.20
N SER A 304 -25.43 -21.54 2.41
CA SER A 304 -24.11 -22.04 2.06
C SER A 304 -23.28 -20.97 1.35
N ILE A 305 -23.80 -20.28 0.33
CA ILE A 305 -23.05 -19.26 -0.38
C ILE A 305 -22.70 -18.06 0.53
N LEU A 306 -23.62 -17.68 1.42
CA LEU A 306 -23.39 -16.61 2.41
C LEU A 306 -22.40 -17.04 3.49
N ALA A 307 -22.44 -18.29 3.96
CA ALA A 307 -21.44 -18.83 4.88
C ALA A 307 -20.05 -18.89 4.23
N MET A 308 -19.99 -19.15 2.92
CA MET A 308 -18.76 -19.12 2.12
C MET A 308 -18.07 -17.76 2.15
N LEU A 309 -18.83 -16.65 2.19
CA LEU A 309 -18.27 -15.31 2.35
C LEU A 309 -17.41 -15.20 3.61
N PHE A 310 -17.82 -15.85 4.70
CA PHE A 310 -17.06 -15.88 5.96
C PHE A 310 -15.80 -16.74 5.87
N LEU A 311 -15.79 -17.76 4.99
CA LEU A 311 -14.62 -18.59 4.70
C LEU A 311 -13.66 -17.98 3.69
N MET A 312 -14.05 -16.92 2.97
CA MET A 312 -13.16 -16.31 1.97
C MET A 312 -11.84 -15.89 2.62
N PRO A 313 -10.70 -16.12 1.94
CA PRO A 313 -9.45 -15.53 2.36
C PRO A 313 -9.59 -14.00 2.38
N PRO A 314 -8.81 -13.28 3.20
CA PRO A 314 -8.77 -11.82 3.14
C PRO A 314 -8.35 -11.35 1.74
N ALA A 315 -8.88 -10.21 1.31
CA ALA A 315 -8.45 -9.60 0.05
C ALA A 315 -6.96 -9.25 0.12
N LEU A 316 -6.20 -9.45 -0.96
CA LEU A 316 -4.79 -9.06 -1.00
C LEU A 316 -4.57 -7.54 -0.89
N THR A 317 -5.63 -6.74 -1.02
CA THR A 317 -5.63 -5.30 -0.76
C THR A 317 -5.67 -4.94 0.73
N VAL A 318 -5.93 -5.89 1.63
CA VAL A 318 -5.97 -5.69 3.09
C VAL A 318 -4.74 -4.96 3.62
N PRO A 319 -3.49 -5.32 3.26
CA PRO A 319 -2.31 -4.59 3.74
C PRO A 319 -2.29 -3.12 3.30
N VAL A 320 -2.78 -2.83 2.09
CA VAL A 320 -2.88 -1.47 1.57
C VAL A 320 -3.94 -0.68 2.34
N LEU A 321 -5.14 -1.25 2.51
CA LEU A 321 -6.22 -0.63 3.28
C LEU A 321 -5.80 -0.42 4.74
N SER A 322 -5.14 -1.39 5.35
CA SER A 322 -4.65 -1.27 6.72
C SER A 322 -3.65 -0.12 6.84
N SER A 323 -2.66 -0.05 5.94
CA SER A 323 -1.71 1.06 5.89
C SER A 323 -2.37 2.43 5.66
N LEU A 324 -3.43 2.49 4.84
CA LEU A 324 -4.22 3.71 4.60
C LEU A 324 -5.01 4.15 5.82
N TRP A 325 -5.46 3.22 6.65
CA TRP A 325 -6.33 3.47 7.80
C TRP A 325 -5.60 3.40 9.15
N GLY A 326 -4.26 3.48 9.13
CA GLY A 326 -3.42 3.63 10.33
C GLY A 326 -2.98 2.33 11.00
N GLY A 327 -3.19 1.20 10.35
CA GLY A 327 -2.60 -0.08 10.73
C GLY A 327 -1.12 -0.20 10.37
N ARG A 328 -0.50 -1.31 10.73
CA ARG A 328 0.89 -1.65 10.41
C ARG A 328 0.90 -2.56 9.18
N LEU A 329 1.64 -2.12 8.16
CA LEU A 329 1.70 -2.83 6.88
C LEU A 329 2.06 -4.31 7.07
N TYR A 330 3.18 -4.64 7.70
CA TYR A 330 3.70 -6.03 7.74
C TYR A 330 2.86 -7.00 8.58
N PRO A 331 2.43 -6.67 9.81
CA PRO A 331 1.49 -7.52 10.54
C PRO A 331 0.19 -7.80 9.78
N ALA A 332 -0.32 -6.83 9.02
CA ALA A 332 -1.46 -7.04 8.13
C ALA A 332 -1.12 -8.00 6.99
N ILE A 333 0.05 -7.88 6.34
CA ILE A 333 0.50 -8.83 5.32
C ILE A 333 0.64 -10.24 5.90
N GLU A 334 1.31 -10.39 7.04
CA GLU A 334 1.55 -11.69 7.69
C GLU A 334 0.23 -12.44 7.91
N LYS A 335 -0.75 -11.76 8.51
CA LYS A 335 -2.09 -12.31 8.71
C LYS A 335 -2.75 -12.59 7.36
N THR A 336 -2.74 -11.64 6.44
CA THR A 336 -3.35 -11.80 5.11
C THR A 336 -2.80 -13.03 4.37
N ILE A 337 -1.48 -13.22 4.34
CA ILE A 337 -0.83 -14.38 3.71
C ILE A 337 -1.21 -15.66 4.42
N LEU A 338 -1.05 -15.73 5.75
CA LEU A 338 -1.39 -16.91 6.54
C LEU A 338 -2.81 -17.40 6.23
N LEU A 339 -3.75 -16.47 6.17
CA LEU A 339 -5.15 -16.77 5.96
C LEU A 339 -5.47 -17.06 4.51
N SER A 340 -4.77 -16.40 3.59
CA SER A 340 -4.85 -16.72 2.17
C SER A 340 -4.28 -18.11 1.87
N CYS A 341 -3.42 -18.66 2.73
CA CYS A 341 -2.97 -20.05 2.65
C CYS A 341 -3.94 -21.03 3.32
N LEU A 342 -4.45 -20.71 4.51
CA LEU A 342 -5.31 -21.61 5.28
C LEU A 342 -6.75 -21.69 4.74
N ALA A 343 -7.35 -20.53 4.43
CA ALA A 343 -8.76 -20.46 4.06
C ALA A 343 -9.10 -21.29 2.80
N PRO A 344 -8.28 -21.29 1.72
CA PRO A 344 -8.51 -22.18 0.58
C PRO A 344 -8.53 -23.66 0.96
N PHE A 345 -7.70 -24.12 1.89
CA PHE A 345 -7.71 -25.52 2.31
C PHE A 345 -9.05 -25.91 2.97
N PHE A 346 -9.55 -25.07 3.88
CA PHE A 346 -10.87 -25.28 4.49
C PHE A 346 -11.99 -25.19 3.46
N MET A 347 -11.93 -24.20 2.56
CA MET A 347 -12.89 -24.06 1.47
C MET A 347 -12.89 -25.27 0.54
N CYS A 348 -11.73 -25.80 0.18
CA CYS A 348 -11.60 -27.02 -0.61
C CYS A 348 -12.29 -28.20 0.07
N GLY A 349 -12.09 -28.37 1.38
CA GLY A 349 -12.80 -29.38 2.16
C GLY A 349 -14.31 -29.19 2.08
N VAL A 350 -14.81 -27.98 2.32
CA VAL A 350 -16.24 -27.67 2.22
C VAL A 350 -16.79 -27.95 0.82
N LEU A 351 -16.13 -27.50 -0.24
CA LEU A 351 -16.57 -27.71 -1.61
C LEU A 351 -16.56 -29.19 -2.00
N LEU A 352 -15.51 -29.93 -1.63
CA LEU A 352 -15.39 -31.37 -1.95
C LEU A 352 -16.39 -32.26 -1.20
N PHE A 353 -16.71 -31.91 0.05
CA PHE A 353 -17.54 -32.74 0.93
C PHE A 353 -18.98 -32.23 1.10
N SER A 354 -19.34 -31.09 0.51
CA SER A 354 -20.74 -30.65 0.48
C SER A 354 -21.58 -31.58 -0.41
N ALA A 355 -22.75 -32.00 0.08
CA ALA A 355 -23.71 -32.80 -0.69
C ALA A 355 -24.40 -32.01 -1.84
N SER A 356 -24.04 -30.75 -2.00
CA SER A 356 -24.69 -29.75 -2.84
C SER A 356 -24.03 -29.57 -4.22
N SER A 357 -24.62 -28.72 -5.06
CA SER A 357 -24.08 -28.31 -6.38
C SER A 357 -22.69 -27.64 -6.33
N PHE A 358 -22.19 -27.34 -5.14
CA PHE A 358 -20.93 -26.63 -4.90
C PHE A 358 -19.67 -27.46 -5.17
N GLY A 359 -19.75 -28.80 -5.21
CA GLY A 359 -18.61 -29.64 -5.63
C GLY A 359 -18.08 -29.28 -7.04
N ALA A 360 -18.97 -28.87 -7.94
CA ALA A 360 -18.61 -28.40 -9.28
C ALA A 360 -17.83 -27.07 -9.28
N LEU A 361 -17.92 -26.28 -8.20
CA LEU A 361 -17.21 -25.01 -8.06
C LEU A 361 -15.76 -25.17 -7.59
N PHE A 362 -15.34 -26.38 -7.19
CA PHE A 362 -13.98 -26.66 -6.72
C PHE A 362 -12.92 -26.32 -7.79
N ILE A 363 -13.08 -26.82 -9.02
CA ILE A 363 -12.11 -26.59 -10.10
C ILE A 363 -12.03 -25.11 -10.47
N PRO A 364 -13.17 -24.41 -10.77
CA PRO A 364 -13.14 -22.97 -11.03
C PRO A 364 -12.51 -22.16 -9.90
N PHE A 365 -12.81 -22.47 -8.64
CA PHE A 365 -12.24 -21.82 -7.47
C PHE A 365 -10.70 -21.90 -7.46
N ILE A 366 -10.15 -23.11 -7.61
CA ILE A 366 -8.70 -23.33 -7.63
C ILE A 366 -8.07 -22.65 -8.84
N THR A 367 -8.70 -22.72 -10.01
CA THR A 367 -8.20 -22.06 -11.22
C THR A 367 -8.05 -20.56 -11.00
N ILE A 368 -9.08 -19.88 -10.51
CA ILE A 368 -9.08 -18.43 -10.29
C ILE A 368 -8.09 -18.05 -9.18
N LEU A 369 -8.04 -18.82 -8.10
CA LEU A 369 -7.06 -18.61 -7.02
C LEU A 369 -5.62 -18.66 -7.55
N ILE A 370 -5.30 -19.65 -8.41
CA ILE A 370 -3.96 -19.79 -8.97
C ILE A 370 -3.65 -18.66 -9.95
N THR A 371 -4.52 -18.43 -10.94
CA THR A 371 -4.25 -17.53 -12.06
C THR A 371 -4.31 -16.06 -11.67
N SER A 372 -5.22 -15.70 -10.76
CA SER A 372 -5.46 -14.30 -10.40
C SER A 372 -4.80 -13.85 -9.10
N MET A 373 -4.34 -14.79 -8.25
CA MET A 373 -3.70 -14.45 -6.98
C MET A 373 -2.31 -15.03 -6.84
N ILE A 374 -2.17 -16.36 -6.86
CA ILE A 374 -0.90 -17.03 -6.52
C ILE A 374 0.19 -16.70 -7.56
N LEU A 375 -0.10 -16.88 -8.85
CA LEU A 375 0.88 -16.67 -9.92
C LEU A 375 1.35 -15.19 -10.02
N PRO A 376 0.45 -14.19 -10.04
CA PRO A 376 0.86 -12.78 -10.06
C PRO A 376 1.62 -12.37 -8.80
N ALA A 377 1.22 -12.87 -7.63
CA ALA A 377 1.92 -12.61 -6.37
C ALA A 377 3.35 -13.16 -6.39
N PHE A 378 3.52 -14.40 -6.83
CA PHE A 378 4.83 -15.05 -6.96
C PHE A 378 5.74 -14.27 -7.92
N LEU A 379 5.22 -13.91 -9.10
CA LEU A 379 5.98 -13.14 -10.09
C LEU A 379 6.42 -11.78 -9.54
N ALA A 380 5.51 -11.05 -8.87
CA ALA A 380 5.82 -9.77 -8.25
C ALA A 380 6.94 -9.89 -7.21
N GLN A 381 6.89 -10.89 -6.34
CA GLN A 381 7.92 -11.11 -5.31
C GLN A 381 9.27 -11.52 -5.92
N GLN A 382 9.29 -12.38 -6.95
CA GLN A 382 10.52 -12.73 -7.65
C GLN A 382 11.22 -11.50 -8.26
N ILE A 383 10.44 -10.61 -8.89
CA ILE A 383 10.97 -9.37 -9.46
C ILE A 383 11.46 -8.42 -8.35
N ARG A 384 10.68 -8.24 -7.28
CA ARG A 384 11.04 -7.41 -6.12
C ARG A 384 12.36 -7.82 -5.50
N MET A 385 12.59 -9.12 -5.32
CA MET A 385 13.79 -9.64 -4.67
C MET A 385 15.05 -9.56 -5.52
N ARG A 386 14.90 -9.66 -6.85
CA ARG A 386 16.04 -9.59 -7.79
C ARG A 386 16.56 -8.16 -8.00
N LYS A 387 15.68 -7.16 -7.92
CA LYS A 387 16.00 -5.76 -8.19
C LYS A 387 15.32 -4.79 -7.22
N PRO A 388 15.70 -4.78 -5.93
CA PRO A 388 14.96 -4.03 -4.90
C PRO A 388 15.02 -2.51 -5.08
N ILE A 389 16.09 -1.94 -5.63
CA ILE A 389 16.15 -0.50 -5.94
C ILE A 389 15.22 -0.14 -7.11
N GLU A 390 15.36 -0.79 -8.27
CA GLU A 390 14.60 -0.49 -9.49
C GLU A 390 13.09 -0.68 -9.28
N THR A 391 12.71 -1.78 -8.63
CA THR A 391 11.29 -2.06 -8.32
C THR A 391 10.72 -1.09 -7.30
N GLY A 392 11.51 -0.63 -6.33
CA GLY A 392 11.07 0.35 -5.34
C GLY A 392 10.69 1.66 -6.01
N LYS A 393 11.57 2.14 -6.90
CA LYS A 393 11.29 3.29 -7.77
C LYS A 393 10.02 3.07 -8.59
N PHE A 394 9.90 1.93 -9.27
CA PHE A 394 8.73 1.64 -10.10
C PHE A 394 7.42 1.69 -9.31
N VAL A 395 7.37 1.04 -8.14
CA VAL A 395 6.20 1.02 -7.27
C VAL A 395 5.83 2.42 -6.78
N GLU A 396 6.80 3.24 -6.38
CA GLU A 396 6.53 4.62 -5.95
C GLU A 396 5.78 5.41 -7.02
N HIS A 397 6.05 5.16 -8.31
CA HIS A 397 5.41 5.85 -9.42
C HIS A 397 4.04 5.26 -9.80
N TRP A 398 3.91 3.94 -9.77
CA TRP A 398 2.82 3.23 -10.46
C TRP A 398 1.87 2.45 -9.55
N ARG A 399 2.08 2.43 -8.23
CA ARG A 399 1.21 1.67 -7.29
C ARG A 399 -0.28 2.03 -7.37
N TRP A 400 -0.61 3.24 -7.83
CA TRP A 400 -2.00 3.68 -8.02
C TRP A 400 -2.74 2.90 -9.13
N LEU A 401 -2.03 2.24 -10.06
CA LEU A 401 -2.63 1.35 -11.06
C LEU A 401 -3.32 0.15 -10.41
N GLY A 402 -2.76 -0.38 -9.32
CA GLY A 402 -3.39 -1.46 -8.57
C GLY A 402 -4.72 -1.05 -7.94
N VAL A 403 -4.84 0.21 -7.51
CA VAL A 403 -6.10 0.80 -7.00
C VAL A 403 -7.09 1.00 -8.14
N LEU A 404 -6.63 1.50 -9.28
CA LEU A 404 -7.48 1.70 -10.45
C LEU A 404 -8.08 0.37 -10.95
N ALA A 405 -7.31 -0.71 -10.93
CA ALA A 405 -7.83 -2.05 -11.24
C ALA A 405 -9.00 -2.45 -10.32
N VAL A 406 -8.96 -2.09 -9.03
CA VAL A 406 -10.07 -2.34 -8.08
C VAL A 406 -11.29 -1.46 -8.39
N VAL A 407 -11.08 -0.21 -8.82
CA VAL A 407 -12.18 0.66 -9.26
C VAL A 407 -12.89 0.06 -10.48
N VAL A 408 -12.13 -0.44 -11.46
CA VAL A 408 -12.70 -1.10 -12.63
C VAL A 408 -13.38 -2.41 -12.23
N LEU A 409 -12.83 -3.17 -11.28
CA LEU A 409 -13.51 -4.35 -10.74
C LEU A 409 -14.85 -4.00 -10.07
N ALA A 410 -14.93 -2.89 -9.33
CA ALA A 410 -16.17 -2.44 -8.73
C ALA A 410 -17.23 -2.09 -9.79
N PHE A 411 -16.79 -1.41 -10.86
CA PHE A 411 -17.64 -1.12 -12.01
C PHE A 411 -18.12 -2.40 -12.69
N VAL A 412 -17.21 -3.28 -13.12
CA VAL A 412 -17.51 -4.49 -13.90
C VAL A 412 -18.35 -5.47 -13.08
N GLY A 413 -18.03 -5.65 -11.79
CA GLY A 413 -18.81 -6.47 -10.85
C GLY A 413 -20.24 -5.97 -10.74
N THR A 414 -20.42 -4.68 -10.43
CA THR A 414 -21.76 -4.13 -10.26
C THR A 414 -22.54 -4.14 -11.58
N TYR A 415 -21.90 -3.79 -12.70
CA TYR A 415 -22.52 -3.81 -14.03
C TYR A 415 -23.03 -5.21 -14.41
N TYR A 416 -22.24 -6.25 -14.16
CA TYR A 416 -22.60 -7.63 -14.52
C TYR A 416 -23.82 -8.14 -13.75
N PHE A 417 -23.86 -7.90 -12.43
CA PHE A 417 -24.95 -8.40 -11.58
C PHE A 417 -26.20 -7.53 -11.56
N THR A 418 -26.12 -6.29 -12.03
CA THR A 418 -27.29 -5.41 -12.15
C THR A 418 -28.19 -5.91 -13.28
N GLN A 419 -29.48 -6.13 -13.00
CA GLN A 419 -30.48 -6.39 -14.04
C GLN A 419 -30.99 -5.07 -14.64
N ALA A 420 -31.49 -5.09 -15.88
CA ALA A 420 -31.93 -3.87 -16.57
C ALA A 420 -33.20 -3.27 -15.91
N ASP A 421 -34.10 -4.13 -15.44
CA ASP A 421 -35.35 -3.86 -14.76
C ASP A 421 -35.19 -3.68 -13.24
N MET A 422 -33.97 -3.42 -12.75
CA MET A 422 -33.70 -3.27 -11.31
C MET A 422 -34.54 -2.19 -10.63
N ILE A 423 -34.86 -1.11 -11.34
CA ILE A 423 -35.73 -0.05 -10.80
C ILE A 423 -37.13 -0.62 -10.50
N ASP A 424 -37.66 -1.45 -11.40
CA ASP A 424 -38.95 -2.09 -11.23
C ASP A 424 -38.93 -3.11 -10.08
N LEU A 425 -37.81 -3.82 -9.88
CA LEU A 425 -37.63 -4.72 -8.74
C LEU A 425 -37.73 -3.98 -7.40
N PHE A 426 -37.26 -2.73 -7.32
CA PHE A 426 -37.38 -1.91 -6.11
C PHE A 426 -38.78 -1.33 -5.89
N LEU A 427 -39.49 -0.96 -6.96
CA LEU A 427 -40.74 -0.21 -6.87
C LEU A 427 -41.99 -1.10 -6.86
N ASN A 428 -41.92 -2.24 -7.53
CA ASN A 428 -43.05 -3.15 -7.64
C ASN A 428 -43.13 -4.12 -6.45
N ARG A 429 -44.31 -4.70 -6.23
CA ARG A 429 -44.55 -5.75 -5.21
C ARG A 429 -44.72 -7.13 -5.85
N SER A 430 -43.97 -7.40 -6.92
CA SER A 430 -43.99 -8.71 -7.58
C SER A 430 -43.34 -9.77 -6.68
N LYS A 431 -43.58 -11.05 -6.98
CA LYS A 431 -42.88 -12.15 -6.29
C LYS A 431 -41.36 -12.05 -6.44
N GLU A 432 -40.89 -11.56 -7.59
CA GLU A 432 -39.47 -11.38 -7.88
C GLU A 432 -38.87 -10.21 -7.08
N SER A 433 -39.61 -9.10 -6.95
CA SER A 433 -39.25 -7.98 -6.07
C SER A 433 -39.09 -8.43 -4.61
N LEU A 434 -39.97 -9.31 -4.12
CA LEU A 434 -39.86 -9.88 -2.77
C LEU A 434 -38.59 -10.71 -2.61
N ILE A 435 -38.29 -11.61 -3.56
CA ILE A 435 -37.06 -12.43 -3.53
C ILE A 435 -35.82 -11.52 -3.57
N PHE A 436 -35.83 -10.50 -4.41
CA PHE A 436 -34.74 -9.53 -4.52
C PHE A 436 -34.46 -8.81 -3.19
N ILE A 437 -35.51 -8.38 -2.49
CA ILE A 437 -35.40 -7.72 -1.17
C ILE A 437 -34.96 -8.71 -0.09
N GLU A 438 -35.55 -9.91 -0.06
CA GLU A 438 -35.21 -10.98 0.89
C GLU A 438 -33.71 -11.33 0.79
N GLN A 439 -33.22 -11.60 -0.42
CA GLN A 439 -31.80 -11.88 -0.63
C GLN A 439 -30.91 -10.68 -0.28
N GLY A 440 -31.39 -9.45 -0.50
CA GLY A 440 -30.69 -8.24 -0.06
C GLY A 440 -30.52 -8.18 1.45
N ILE A 441 -31.57 -8.52 2.21
CA ILE A 441 -31.53 -8.59 3.68
C ILE A 441 -30.57 -9.70 4.14
N GLU A 442 -30.62 -10.88 3.52
CA GLU A 442 -29.74 -12.00 3.86
C GLU A 442 -28.25 -11.67 3.64
N VAL A 443 -27.93 -11.06 2.49
CA VAL A 443 -26.57 -10.61 2.19
C VAL A 443 -26.14 -9.51 3.14
N PHE A 444 -27.02 -8.54 3.45
CA PHE A 444 -26.74 -7.50 4.44
C PHE A 444 -26.38 -8.10 5.81
N ILE A 445 -27.19 -9.05 6.28
CA ILE A 445 -26.95 -9.76 7.55
C ILE A 445 -25.59 -10.48 7.51
N ALA A 446 -25.25 -11.14 6.40
CA ALA A 446 -23.96 -11.81 6.25
C ALA A 446 -22.77 -10.84 6.35
N PHE A 447 -22.82 -9.69 5.66
CA PHE A 447 -21.78 -8.66 5.75
C PHE A 447 -21.73 -8.00 7.13
N ALA A 448 -22.89 -7.71 7.73
CA ALA A 448 -22.97 -7.18 9.09
C ALA A 448 -22.34 -8.16 10.09
N PHE A 449 -22.62 -9.45 9.96
CA PHE A 449 -22.02 -10.50 10.77
C PHE A 449 -20.50 -10.54 10.62
N VAL A 450 -19.97 -10.49 9.40
CA VAL A 450 -18.52 -10.41 9.12
C VAL A 450 -17.89 -9.20 9.84
N LYS A 451 -18.51 -8.02 9.75
CA LYS A 451 -18.02 -6.78 10.38
C LYS A 451 -18.12 -6.82 11.92
N ILE A 452 -19.23 -7.31 12.47
CA ILE A 452 -19.42 -7.47 13.92
C ILE A 452 -18.39 -8.45 14.47
N PHE A 453 -18.19 -9.58 13.81
CA PHE A 453 -17.15 -10.55 14.16
C PHE A 453 -15.77 -9.90 14.17
N ALA A 454 -15.41 -9.16 13.11
CA ALA A 454 -14.15 -8.45 13.02
C ALA A 454 -13.97 -7.42 14.17
N LEU A 455 -15.04 -6.71 14.52
CA LEU A 455 -15.03 -5.75 15.63
C LEU A 455 -14.81 -6.43 16.98
N ILE A 456 -15.50 -7.56 17.25
CA ILE A 456 -15.34 -8.33 18.48
C ILE A 456 -13.92 -8.91 18.54
N ALA A 457 -13.48 -9.59 17.48
CA ALA A 457 -12.15 -10.20 17.39
C ALA A 457 -11.03 -9.17 17.60
N SER A 458 -11.16 -7.97 17.01
CA SER A 458 -10.17 -6.90 17.15
C SER A 458 -10.15 -6.27 18.54
N ARG A 459 -11.29 -6.20 19.25
CA ARG A 459 -11.39 -5.63 20.62
C ARG A 459 -10.99 -6.60 21.74
N LEU A 460 -11.02 -7.90 21.49
CA LEU A 460 -10.55 -8.91 22.44
C LEU A 460 -9.02 -8.85 22.64
N ASP A 461 -8.29 -8.29 21.68
CA ASP A 461 -6.85 -8.10 21.79
C ASP A 461 -6.51 -6.76 22.49
N ARG A 462 -5.78 -6.80 23.61
CA ARG A 462 -5.37 -5.60 24.38
C ARG A 462 -4.12 -4.91 23.82
N LYS A 463 -3.88 -5.02 22.51
CA LYS A 463 -2.72 -4.41 21.82
C LYS A 463 -3.00 -2.96 21.44
N ASP A 464 -2.00 -2.32 20.86
CA ASP A 464 -2.10 -0.94 20.41
C ASP A 464 -3.05 -0.79 19.21
N ARG A 465 -3.49 0.45 19.00
CA ARG A 465 -4.51 0.78 18.01
C ARG A 465 -4.16 0.37 16.57
N PRO A 466 -2.96 0.61 16.03
CA PRO A 466 -2.58 0.11 14.71
C PRO A 466 -2.78 -1.39 14.55
N TYR A 467 -2.44 -2.18 15.57
CA TYR A 467 -2.64 -3.62 15.54
C TYR A 467 -4.11 -4.01 15.53
N ILE A 468 -4.95 -3.31 16.30
CA ILE A 468 -6.41 -3.50 16.30
C ILE A 468 -6.97 -3.22 14.90
N THR A 469 -6.52 -2.14 14.24
CA THR A 469 -6.86 -1.84 12.85
C THR A 469 -6.47 -2.97 11.90
N ASP A 470 -5.24 -3.49 11.99
CA ASP A 470 -4.79 -4.61 11.16
C ASP A 470 -5.70 -5.83 11.31
N LEU A 471 -6.06 -6.17 12.55
CA LEU A 471 -6.88 -7.33 12.84
C LEU A 471 -8.33 -7.13 12.32
N TYR A 472 -8.91 -5.95 12.56
CA TYR A 472 -10.24 -5.61 12.06
C TYR A 472 -10.31 -5.73 10.53
N VAL A 473 -9.42 -5.05 9.80
CA VAL A 473 -9.45 -4.99 8.33
C VAL A 473 -9.24 -6.38 7.71
N THR A 474 -8.36 -7.19 8.31
CA THR A 474 -8.12 -8.57 7.85
C THR A 474 -9.36 -9.45 7.98
N HIS A 475 -10.17 -9.26 9.02
CA HIS A 475 -11.41 -10.02 9.21
C HIS A 475 -12.61 -9.43 8.46
N SER A 476 -12.68 -8.11 8.29
CA SER A 476 -13.82 -7.40 7.72
C SER A 476 -13.81 -7.28 6.20
N THR A 477 -12.65 -7.57 5.56
CA THR A 477 -12.46 -7.41 4.11
C THR A 477 -12.18 -8.78 3.45
N PRO A 478 -13.21 -9.63 3.30
CA PRO A 478 -13.07 -10.89 2.57
C PRO A 478 -12.71 -10.62 1.10
N ASN A 479 -12.07 -11.59 0.45
CA ASN A 479 -11.82 -11.54 -0.98
C ASN A 479 -13.11 -11.80 -1.74
N ILE A 480 -13.91 -10.74 -1.90
CA ILE A 480 -15.19 -10.82 -2.59
C ILE A 480 -15.04 -11.20 -4.05
N PHE A 481 -13.92 -10.89 -4.70
CA PHE A 481 -13.72 -11.16 -6.13
C PHE A 481 -13.70 -12.65 -6.43
N LEU A 482 -13.08 -13.43 -5.53
CA LEU A 482 -13.14 -14.88 -5.59
C LEU A 482 -14.58 -15.36 -5.36
N TRP A 483 -15.28 -14.82 -4.37
CA TRP A 483 -16.67 -15.18 -4.07
C TRP A 483 -17.64 -14.90 -5.23
N ILE A 484 -17.64 -13.68 -5.78
CA ILE A 484 -18.54 -13.31 -6.89
C ILE A 484 -18.21 -14.05 -8.17
N SER A 485 -16.97 -14.47 -8.38
CA SER A 485 -16.61 -15.31 -9.53
C SER A 485 -17.29 -16.68 -9.46
N LEU A 486 -17.50 -17.22 -8.25
CA LEU A 486 -18.24 -18.46 -8.03
C LEU A 486 -19.74 -18.24 -8.16
N ILE A 487 -20.26 -17.12 -7.64
CA ILE A 487 -21.68 -16.74 -7.81
C ILE A 487 -22.02 -16.61 -9.30
N ALA A 488 -21.13 -16.01 -10.09
CA ALA A 488 -21.36 -15.83 -11.53
C ALA A 488 -21.54 -17.16 -12.27
N LEU A 489 -21.01 -18.27 -11.75
CA LEU A 489 -21.20 -19.61 -12.30
C LEU A 489 -22.56 -20.23 -11.92
N GLN A 490 -23.34 -19.56 -11.06
CA GLN A 490 -24.66 -19.97 -10.62
C GLN A 490 -25.71 -18.92 -11.02
N PRO A 491 -26.41 -19.12 -12.16
CA PRO A 491 -27.37 -18.13 -12.69
C PRO A 491 -28.49 -17.72 -11.73
N ASN A 492 -28.88 -18.60 -10.80
CA ASN A 492 -29.95 -18.33 -9.83
C ASN A 492 -29.52 -17.42 -8.68
N MET A 493 -28.25 -17.02 -8.62
CA MET A 493 -27.67 -16.26 -7.52
C MET A 493 -27.30 -14.82 -7.92
N MET A 494 -27.83 -14.31 -9.03
CA MET A 494 -27.48 -12.99 -9.56
C MET A 494 -27.81 -11.84 -8.59
N PHE A 495 -28.94 -11.88 -7.89
CA PHE A 495 -29.30 -10.87 -6.88
C PHE A 495 -28.35 -10.89 -5.67
N ILE A 496 -27.92 -12.08 -5.24
CA ILE A 496 -26.88 -12.23 -4.20
C ILE A 496 -25.58 -11.56 -4.65
N GLY A 497 -25.16 -11.80 -5.90
CA GLY A 497 -23.98 -11.17 -6.48
C GLY A 497 -24.09 -9.65 -6.53
N PHE A 498 -25.27 -9.13 -6.90
CA PHE A 498 -25.54 -7.69 -6.91
C PHE A 498 -25.40 -7.08 -5.51
N TRP A 499 -26.16 -7.60 -4.54
CA TRP A 499 -26.13 -7.09 -3.17
C TRP A 499 -24.75 -7.26 -2.53
N GLY A 500 -24.04 -8.33 -2.87
CA GLY A 500 -22.66 -8.57 -2.47
C GLY A 500 -21.71 -7.45 -2.89
N CYS A 501 -21.75 -7.07 -4.17
CA CYS A 501 -21.00 -5.93 -4.69
C CYS A 501 -21.37 -4.65 -3.94
N ILE A 502 -22.68 -4.38 -3.77
CA ILE A 502 -23.17 -3.18 -3.09
C ILE A 502 -22.61 -3.06 -1.67
N PHE A 503 -22.79 -4.09 -0.84
CA PHE A 503 -22.40 -4.03 0.57
C PHE A 503 -20.89 -4.06 0.77
N PHE A 504 -20.14 -4.73 -0.09
CA PHE A 504 -18.67 -4.75 0.02
C PHE A 504 -18.03 -3.41 -0.32
N PHE A 505 -18.30 -2.85 -1.50
CA PHE A 505 -17.65 -1.61 -1.91
C PHE A 505 -18.12 -0.41 -1.09
N SER A 506 -19.42 -0.35 -0.74
CA SER A 506 -19.92 0.63 0.23
C SER A 506 -19.31 0.41 1.62
N GLY A 507 -19.12 -0.86 2.00
CA GLY A 507 -18.53 -1.27 3.26
C GLY A 507 -17.07 -0.82 3.44
N ILE A 508 -16.28 -0.73 2.35
CA ILE A 508 -14.91 -0.18 2.37
C ILE A 508 -14.95 1.30 2.76
N LEU A 509 -15.86 2.08 2.16
CA LEU A 509 -16.00 3.50 2.46
C LEU A 509 -16.50 3.71 3.91
N ILE A 510 -17.47 2.91 4.36
CA ILE A 510 -17.96 2.96 5.74
C ILE A 510 -16.84 2.63 6.74
N ASP A 511 -16.03 1.61 6.46
CA ASP A 511 -14.89 1.24 7.31
C ASP A 511 -13.85 2.36 7.39
N GLU A 512 -13.53 3.01 6.27
CA GLU A 512 -12.65 4.18 6.27
C GLU A 512 -13.22 5.29 7.15
N LEU A 513 -14.49 5.66 6.96
CA LEU A 513 -15.13 6.73 7.72
C LEU A 513 -15.12 6.43 9.21
N TYR A 514 -15.46 5.20 9.59
CA TYR A 514 -15.41 4.73 10.98
C TYR A 514 -13.99 4.80 11.54
N LEU A 515 -13.02 4.12 10.91
CA LEU A 515 -11.65 4.04 11.42
C LEU A 515 -11.02 5.44 11.53
N ILE A 516 -11.13 6.28 10.49
CA ILE A 516 -10.59 7.64 10.52
C ILE A 516 -11.30 8.52 11.57
N SER A 517 -12.63 8.40 11.74
CA SER A 517 -13.35 9.17 12.77
C SER A 517 -12.82 8.87 14.17
N THR A 518 -12.42 7.62 14.42
CA THR A 518 -11.86 7.28 15.72
C THR A 518 -10.51 7.99 15.94
N TYR A 519 -9.71 8.29 14.91
CA TYR A 519 -8.41 8.97 15.06
C TYR A 519 -8.53 10.47 15.37
N LYS A 520 -9.68 11.09 15.03
CA LYS A 520 -9.98 12.50 15.32
C LYS A 520 -10.12 12.84 16.82
N THR A 521 -10.02 11.83 17.69
CA THR A 521 -10.10 11.98 19.16
C THR A 521 -8.72 12.14 19.83
N VAL A 522 -7.62 12.03 19.08
CA VAL A 522 -6.27 12.35 19.57
C VAL A 522 -6.09 13.87 19.43
N PRO A 523 -5.71 14.61 20.48
CA PRO A 523 -5.55 16.06 20.41
C PRO A 523 -4.68 16.41 19.21
N ALA A 524 -5.13 17.38 18.40
CA ALA A 524 -4.27 17.99 17.40
C ALA A 524 -2.96 18.37 18.12
N PRO A 525 -1.79 17.87 17.69
CA PRO A 525 -0.55 18.19 18.37
C PRO A 525 -0.30 19.68 18.14
N THR A 526 -0.81 20.53 19.05
CA THR A 526 -0.71 21.99 19.10
C THR A 526 -0.18 22.56 17.78
N LEU A 527 -1.04 22.51 16.75
CA LEU A 527 -0.66 22.74 15.34
C LEU A 527 -0.58 24.23 14.98
N PHE A 528 -0.81 25.09 15.96
CA PHE A 528 -0.62 26.53 15.87
C PHE A 528 0.31 26.96 17.02
N PRO A 529 1.25 27.89 16.78
CA PRO A 529 1.73 28.71 17.89
C PRO A 529 0.50 29.41 18.51
N PRO A 530 0.47 29.64 19.84
CA PRO A 530 -0.63 30.39 20.44
C PRO A 530 -0.77 31.73 19.71
N ASP A 531 -2.02 32.08 19.37
CA ASP A 531 -2.33 33.39 18.80
C ASP A 531 -1.75 34.46 19.75
N ASN A 532 -0.75 35.20 19.28
CA ASN A 532 -0.16 36.35 19.98
C ASN A 532 -0.91 37.63 19.64
#